data_AF-A0A817LB71-F1
#
_entry.id   AF-A0A817LB71-F1
#
_cell.length_a   1.000
_cell.length_b   1.000
_cell.length_c   1.000
_cell.angle_alpha   90.00
_cell.angle_beta   90.00
_cell.angle_gamma   90.00
#
_symmetry.space_group_name_H-M   'P 1'
#
loop_
_entity.id
_entity.type
_entity.pdbx_description
1 polymer ?
#
loop_
_entity_poly.entity_id
_entity_poly.type
_entity_poly.pdbx_seq_one_letter_code
_entity_poly.pdbx_strand_id
1 'polypeptide(L)'
;MFYFCLDLLSMINNKYNEKQAFLDHSNDHYLLSANDDETISRCLKIQRNFKRFYFTTKLRSSWIRILLYTFLVIIYSFFIINFYDYVYVQPDFSSKLLSSSYACHDTSSCAVKNGLLITNQKIIINKNFSKNAFFSALYTDNYLLGALILGYTIRKYHPNHPMYMLYFQDRLYNETTLCALRIMGWQLMNVRRIPSVPGTNKKYVDQFTKLILWNMTQFDSIIYLDCDTVVLNDLSHLHELVMEPWRTGFEFAAATDNWFGTYIYKFNAGVLVLHPSQLVFNELIRTYTIPGNYRTVMAEQEFLNQFFRLRYLQLPTVYNMNMAVYSSKQYLWETLKPDFKVVHFTIRKPFMSNGKSTQGYKGVYKLYDEVYKDFLNNINVSLLRTSCYMIL
;
A
#
# COMPACT_ATOMS: atom_id res chain seq x y z
N MET A 1 -19.71 18.67 2.45
CA MET A 1 -20.99 18.13 1.93
C MET A 1 -21.15 18.29 0.42
N PHE A 2 -21.11 19.50 -0.17
CA PHE A 2 -21.23 19.66 -1.64
C PHE A 2 -20.11 18.94 -2.44
N TYR A 3 -18.86 19.07 -2.00
CA TYR A 3 -17.73 18.31 -2.60
C TYR A 3 -17.92 16.80 -2.44
N PHE A 4 -18.37 16.35 -1.27
CA PHE A 4 -18.70 14.93 -1.01
C PHE A 4 -19.78 14.41 -1.97
N CYS A 5 -20.83 15.19 -2.25
CA CYS A 5 -21.84 14.80 -3.24
C CYS A 5 -21.30 14.81 -4.68
N LEU A 6 -20.41 15.74 -5.03
CA LEU A 6 -19.75 15.76 -6.36
C LEU A 6 -18.80 14.58 -6.54
N ASP A 7 -18.06 14.22 -5.50
CA ASP A 7 -17.13 13.09 -5.49
C ASP A 7 -17.91 11.77 -5.57
N LEU A 8 -19.01 11.65 -4.82
CA LEU A 8 -19.90 10.48 -4.90
C LEU A 8 -20.55 10.34 -6.28
N LEU A 9 -20.98 11.45 -6.90
CA LEU A 9 -21.53 11.45 -8.26
C LEU A 9 -20.46 11.12 -9.32
N SER A 10 -19.23 11.59 -9.13
CA SER A 10 -18.09 11.22 -9.97
C SER A 10 -17.78 9.72 -9.87
N MET A 11 -17.84 9.18 -8.65
CA MET A 11 -17.66 7.75 -8.39
C MET A 11 -18.75 6.90 -9.04
N ILE A 12 -20.02 7.31 -8.94
CA ILE A 12 -21.15 6.63 -9.60
C ILE A 12 -20.99 6.67 -11.13
N ASN A 13 -20.59 7.81 -11.70
CA ASN A 13 -20.38 7.96 -13.14
C ASN A 13 -19.22 7.10 -13.64
N ASN A 14 -18.14 6.98 -12.87
CA ASN A 14 -17.01 6.12 -13.21
C ASN A 14 -17.40 4.64 -13.16
N LYS A 15 -18.14 4.20 -12.13
CA LYS A 15 -18.64 2.82 -12.05
C LYS A 15 -19.63 2.47 -13.16
N TYR A 16 -20.45 3.42 -13.61
CA TYR A 16 -21.31 3.23 -14.77
C TYR A 16 -20.49 3.00 -16.04
N ASN A 17 -19.47 3.83 -16.27
CA ASN A 17 -18.57 3.68 -17.42
C ASN A 17 -17.78 2.36 -17.36
N GLU A 18 -17.38 1.91 -16.18
CA GLU A 18 -16.76 0.59 -15.96
C GLU A 18 -17.72 -0.56 -16.30
N LYS A 19 -18.99 -0.46 -15.87
CA LYS A 19 -20.03 -1.45 -16.21
C LYS A 19 -20.25 -1.51 -17.72
N GLN A 20 -20.25 -0.36 -18.40
CA GLN A 20 -20.46 -0.30 -19.84
C GLN A 20 -19.26 -0.78 -20.65
N ALA A 21 -18.04 -0.43 -20.23
CA ALA A 21 -16.82 -0.97 -20.82
C ALA A 21 -16.68 -2.50 -20.63
N PHE A 22 -17.22 -3.04 -19.53
CA PHE A 22 -17.28 -4.48 -19.31
C PHE A 22 -18.31 -5.15 -20.23
N LEU A 23 -19.50 -4.58 -20.37
CA LEU A 23 -20.56 -5.09 -21.25
C LEU A 23 -20.19 -4.99 -22.75
N ASP A 24 -19.38 -4.02 -23.16
CA ASP A 24 -18.88 -3.90 -24.53
C ASP A 24 -17.76 -4.91 -24.85
N HIS A 25 -17.10 -5.48 -23.83
CA HIS A 25 -16.02 -6.46 -23.98
C HIS A 25 -16.46 -7.92 -23.84
N SER A 26 -17.53 -8.18 -23.07
CA SER A 26 -18.24 -9.45 -23.12
C SER A 26 -19.21 -9.42 -24.29
N ASN A 27 -19.15 -10.34 -25.26
CA ASN A 27 -20.16 -10.46 -26.34
C ASN A 27 -21.60 -10.78 -25.83
N ASP A 28 -21.87 -10.59 -24.55
CA ASP A 28 -23.16 -10.75 -23.91
C ASP A 28 -23.94 -9.43 -23.98
N HIS A 29 -24.84 -9.34 -24.95
CA HIS A 29 -25.82 -8.25 -25.04
C HIS A 29 -26.80 -8.30 -23.87
N TYR A 30 -26.42 -7.75 -22.71
CA TYR A 30 -27.39 -7.28 -21.73
C TYR A 30 -27.89 -5.91 -22.19
N LEU A 31 -28.97 -5.92 -22.97
CA LEU A 31 -29.76 -4.73 -23.26
C LEU A 31 -30.29 -4.15 -21.94
N LEU A 32 -29.73 -3.01 -21.52
CA LEU A 32 -30.38 -2.13 -20.54
C LEU A 32 -31.79 -1.84 -21.07
N SER A 33 -32.80 -1.95 -20.20
CA SER A 33 -34.17 -1.68 -20.63
C SER A 33 -34.30 -0.19 -20.97
N ALA A 34 -35.16 0.18 -21.93
CA ALA A 34 -35.37 1.58 -22.31
C ALA A 34 -35.78 2.49 -21.11
N ASN A 35 -36.30 1.90 -20.03
CA ASN A 35 -36.62 2.59 -18.78
C ASN A 35 -35.38 2.97 -17.96
N ASP A 36 -34.28 2.23 -18.07
CA ASP A 36 -33.02 2.51 -17.36
C ASP A 36 -32.31 3.73 -17.95
N ASP A 37 -32.26 3.82 -19.29
CA ASP A 37 -31.69 4.97 -20.00
C ASP A 37 -32.50 6.26 -19.76
N GLU A 38 -33.84 6.16 -19.70
CA GLU A 38 -34.68 7.32 -19.38
C GLU A 38 -34.45 7.80 -17.94
N THR A 39 -34.29 6.87 -16.99
CA THR A 39 -34.05 7.17 -15.58
C THR A 39 -32.69 7.84 -15.38
N ILE A 40 -31.64 7.33 -16.04
CA ILE A 40 -30.29 7.90 -15.98
C ILE A 40 -30.25 9.28 -16.64
N SER A 41 -30.91 9.45 -17.79
CA SER A 41 -31.03 10.74 -18.47
C SER A 41 -31.74 11.78 -17.61
N ARG A 42 -32.80 11.39 -16.89
CA ARG A 42 -33.49 12.25 -15.91
C ARG A 42 -32.56 12.65 -14.75
N CYS A 43 -31.77 11.73 -14.20
CA CYS A 43 -30.81 12.02 -13.13
C CYS A 43 -29.71 13.02 -13.57
N LEU A 44 -29.14 12.83 -14.76
CA LEU A 44 -28.14 13.76 -15.31
C LEU A 44 -28.72 15.15 -15.61
N LYS A 45 -29.98 15.22 -16.04
CA LYS A 45 -30.71 16.47 -16.26
C LYS A 45 -30.99 17.21 -14.94
N ILE A 46 -31.38 16.50 -13.89
CA ILE A 46 -31.55 17.05 -12.53
C ILE A 46 -30.21 17.60 -12.01
N GLN A 47 -29.11 16.86 -12.18
CA GLN A 47 -27.77 17.29 -11.77
C GLN A 47 -27.33 18.58 -12.47
N ARG A 48 -27.56 18.69 -13.79
CA ARG A 48 -27.26 19.90 -14.57
C ARG A 48 -28.11 21.09 -14.13
N ASN A 49 -29.40 20.89 -13.90
CA ASN A 49 -30.31 21.94 -13.42
C ASN A 49 -29.95 22.41 -12.02
N PHE A 50 -29.51 21.50 -11.13
CA PHE A 50 -29.07 21.84 -9.79
C PHE A 50 -27.77 22.64 -9.78
N LYS A 51 -26.76 22.23 -10.57
CA LYS A 51 -25.55 23.04 -10.77
C LYS A 51 -25.90 24.44 -11.29
N ARG A 52 -26.80 24.54 -12.27
CA ARG A 52 -27.22 25.83 -12.82
C ARG A 52 -27.90 26.69 -11.76
N PHE A 53 -28.90 26.17 -11.04
CA PHE A 53 -29.58 26.87 -9.94
C PHE A 53 -28.60 27.31 -8.83
N TYR A 54 -27.68 26.46 -8.40
CA TYR A 54 -26.71 26.80 -7.35
C TYR A 54 -25.80 27.97 -7.75
N PHE A 55 -25.32 28.00 -9.01
CA PHE A 55 -24.39 29.02 -9.49
C PHE A 55 -25.07 30.30 -10.01
N THR A 56 -26.34 30.26 -10.42
CA THR A 56 -27.04 31.43 -10.98
C THR A 56 -27.90 32.20 -9.99
N THR A 57 -28.30 31.60 -8.87
CA THR A 57 -29.30 32.22 -7.98
C THR A 57 -28.63 33.04 -6.87
N LYS A 58 -28.45 34.36 -7.09
CA LYS A 58 -28.10 35.32 -6.02
C LYS A 58 -29.34 35.59 -5.14
N LEU A 59 -29.69 34.65 -4.26
CA LEU A 59 -30.76 34.85 -3.27
C LEU A 59 -30.31 35.85 -2.20
N ARG A 60 -31.06 36.94 -1.99
CA ARG A 60 -30.66 38.05 -1.10
C ARG A 60 -30.72 37.74 0.40
N SER A 61 -31.46 36.71 0.83
CA SER A 61 -31.65 36.35 2.24
C SER A 61 -30.96 35.02 2.61
N SER A 62 -30.14 35.05 3.68
CA SER A 62 -29.35 33.91 4.15
C SER A 62 -30.20 32.77 4.71
N TRP A 63 -31.35 33.05 5.32
CA TRP A 63 -32.22 32.03 5.93
C TRP A 63 -32.97 31.19 4.88
N ILE A 64 -33.42 31.83 3.80
CA ILE A 64 -34.09 31.14 2.69
C ILE A 64 -33.10 30.22 1.96
N ARG A 65 -31.82 30.61 1.86
CA ARG A 65 -30.75 29.75 1.32
C ARG A 65 -30.57 28.50 2.17
N ILE A 66 -30.47 28.63 3.49
CA ILE A 66 -30.29 27.49 4.39
C ILE A 66 -31.47 26.52 4.27
N LEU A 67 -32.71 27.00 4.32
CA LEU A 67 -33.91 26.16 4.17
C LEU A 67 -33.95 25.43 2.83
N LEU A 68 -33.71 26.13 1.71
CA LEU A 68 -33.67 25.52 0.39
C LEU A 68 -32.55 24.48 0.27
N TYR A 69 -31.34 24.76 0.79
CA TYR A 69 -30.24 23.82 0.73
C TYR A 69 -30.49 22.59 1.61
N THR A 70 -31.08 22.76 2.78
CA THR A 70 -31.42 21.64 3.67
C THR A 70 -32.47 20.74 3.01
N PHE A 71 -33.50 21.34 2.41
CA PHE A 71 -34.54 20.61 1.67
C PHE A 71 -33.98 19.86 0.45
N LEU A 72 -33.09 20.51 -0.32
CA LEU A 72 -32.44 19.90 -1.47
C LEU A 72 -31.53 18.74 -1.07
N VAL A 73 -30.80 18.85 0.05
CA VAL A 73 -30.00 17.75 0.59
C VAL A 73 -30.87 16.56 0.96
N ILE A 74 -32.01 16.79 1.63
CA ILE A 74 -32.92 15.72 2.03
C ILE A 74 -33.47 14.98 0.79
N ILE A 75 -33.91 15.71 -0.24
CA ILE A 75 -34.39 15.11 -1.49
C ILE A 75 -33.28 14.33 -2.18
N TYR A 76 -32.05 14.87 -2.21
CA TYR A 76 -30.92 14.21 -2.87
C TYR A 76 -30.45 12.96 -2.11
N SER A 77 -30.43 13.01 -0.79
CA SER A 77 -30.17 11.84 0.05
C SER A 77 -31.21 10.75 -0.17
N PHE A 78 -32.49 11.12 -0.29
CA PHE A 78 -33.57 10.17 -0.58
C PHE A 78 -33.39 9.53 -1.97
N PHE A 79 -33.01 10.32 -2.99
CA PHE A 79 -32.72 9.80 -4.33
C PHE A 79 -31.49 8.89 -4.38
N ILE A 80 -30.42 9.23 -3.65
CA ILE A 80 -29.20 8.39 -3.57
C ILE A 80 -29.52 7.05 -2.92
N ILE A 81 -30.30 7.03 -1.84
CA ILE A 81 -30.70 5.79 -1.16
C ILE A 81 -31.56 4.90 -2.08
N ASN A 82 -32.56 5.47 -2.75
CA ASN A 82 -33.40 4.68 -3.67
C ASN A 82 -32.62 4.20 -4.91
N PHE A 83 -31.66 4.98 -5.41
CA PHE A 83 -30.79 4.55 -6.52
C PHE A 83 -29.78 3.49 -6.06
N TYR A 84 -29.31 3.56 -4.81
CA TYR A 84 -28.48 2.53 -4.19
C TYR A 84 -29.22 1.20 -4.09
N ASP A 85 -30.47 1.20 -3.61
CA ASP A 85 -31.29 -0.01 -3.54
C ASP A 85 -31.56 -0.60 -4.93
N TYR A 86 -31.80 0.24 -5.94
CA TYR A 86 -32.01 -0.21 -7.32
C TYR A 86 -30.77 -0.89 -7.93
N VAL A 87 -29.57 -0.36 -7.68
CA VAL A 87 -28.32 -0.86 -8.29
C VAL A 87 -27.71 -2.03 -7.50
N TYR A 88 -27.91 -2.10 -6.19
CA TYR A 88 -27.16 -3.01 -5.32
C TYR A 88 -27.99 -4.06 -4.57
N VAL A 89 -29.33 -3.95 -4.49
CA VAL A 89 -30.17 -4.91 -3.72
C VAL A 89 -30.79 -6.01 -4.60
N GLN A 90 -30.54 -6.04 -5.91
CA GLN A 90 -30.90 -7.21 -6.73
C GLN A 90 -29.95 -8.40 -6.39
N PRO A 91 -30.43 -9.51 -5.79
CA PRO A 91 -29.56 -10.53 -5.17
C PRO A 91 -28.79 -11.44 -6.15
N ASP A 92 -29.00 -11.29 -7.46
CA ASP A 92 -28.68 -12.35 -8.41
C ASP A 92 -27.36 -12.20 -9.20
N PHE A 93 -26.58 -11.14 -8.98
CA PHE A 93 -25.36 -10.91 -9.77
C PHE A 93 -24.13 -11.64 -9.21
N SER A 94 -24.01 -11.77 -7.88
CA SER A 94 -22.84 -12.37 -7.23
C SER A 94 -22.84 -13.91 -7.28
N SER A 95 -24.01 -14.53 -7.33
CA SER A 95 -24.19 -15.99 -7.22
C SER A 95 -23.92 -16.73 -8.55
N LYS A 96 -24.03 -16.06 -9.70
CA LYS A 96 -23.79 -16.69 -11.01
C LYS A 96 -22.32 -16.67 -11.46
N LEU A 97 -21.49 -15.78 -10.91
CA LEU A 97 -20.04 -15.67 -11.19
C LEU A 97 -19.22 -16.88 -10.72
N LEU A 98 -19.75 -17.69 -9.79
CA LEU A 98 -19.06 -18.85 -9.22
C LEU A 98 -19.44 -20.20 -9.86
N SER A 99 -20.25 -20.22 -10.92
CA SER A 99 -20.76 -21.46 -11.52
C SER A 99 -20.23 -21.80 -12.92
N SER A 100 -19.28 -21.05 -13.49
CA SER A 100 -18.59 -21.47 -14.70
C SER A 100 -17.45 -22.44 -14.35
N SER A 101 -17.82 -23.65 -13.93
CA SER A 101 -16.93 -24.81 -13.92
C SER A 101 -16.43 -25.06 -15.33
N TYR A 102 -15.12 -24.90 -15.55
CA TYR A 102 -14.45 -25.50 -16.71
C TYR A 102 -14.50 -27.02 -16.54
N ALA A 103 -15.49 -27.64 -17.17
CA ALA A 103 -15.49 -29.07 -17.42
C ALA A 103 -14.41 -29.34 -18.49
N CYS A 104 -13.27 -29.90 -18.08
CA CYS A 104 -12.39 -30.59 -19.02
C CYS A 104 -13.12 -31.87 -19.47
N HIS A 105 -13.77 -31.79 -20.62
CA HIS A 105 -14.09 -32.96 -21.41
C HIS A 105 -12.81 -33.44 -22.12
N ASP A 106 -12.66 -34.75 -22.11
CA ASP A 106 -11.70 -35.57 -22.86
C ASP A 106 -10.26 -35.70 -22.35
N THR A 107 -10.02 -36.93 -21.91
CA THR A 107 -8.73 -37.56 -21.65
C THR A 107 -7.92 -37.70 -22.95
N SER A 108 -6.92 -36.85 -23.15
CA SER A 108 -5.55 -37.25 -23.54
C SER A 108 -4.69 -36.06 -24.00
N SER A 109 -3.49 -35.97 -23.40
CA SER A 109 -2.35 -35.15 -23.79
C SER A 109 -2.34 -33.66 -23.37
N CYS A 110 -1.80 -33.43 -22.17
CA CYS A 110 -0.86 -32.32 -21.97
C CYS A 110 0.26 -32.82 -21.04
N ALA A 111 1.37 -33.21 -21.66
CA ALA A 111 2.58 -33.61 -20.96
C ALA A 111 3.28 -32.36 -20.42
N VAL A 112 3.42 -32.26 -19.10
CA VAL A 112 4.41 -31.41 -18.45
C VAL A 112 5.53 -32.31 -17.95
N LYS A 113 6.70 -32.20 -18.59
CA LYS A 113 7.92 -32.90 -18.18
C LYS A 113 8.94 -31.84 -17.77
N ASN A 114 9.18 -31.71 -16.46
CA ASN A 114 10.51 -31.68 -15.86
C ASN A 114 10.43 -31.52 -14.33
N GLY A 115 10.57 -32.65 -13.63
CA GLY A 115 11.39 -32.74 -12.42
C GLY A 115 10.74 -32.47 -11.06
N LEU A 116 9.86 -33.37 -10.59
CA LEU A 116 9.67 -33.59 -9.15
C LEU A 116 9.83 -35.08 -8.84
N LEU A 117 10.81 -35.39 -7.99
CA LEU A 117 10.98 -36.70 -7.38
C LEU A 117 9.79 -36.96 -6.45
N ILE A 118 9.02 -38.01 -6.75
CA ILE A 118 7.92 -38.50 -5.92
C ILE A 118 8.51 -39.50 -4.93
N THR A 119 8.44 -39.22 -3.64
CA THR A 119 8.48 -40.25 -2.60
C THR A 119 7.18 -40.22 -1.81
N ASN A 120 6.64 -41.41 -1.58
CA ASN A 120 5.30 -41.70 -1.07
C ASN A 120 5.07 -41.25 0.39
N GLN A 121 4.82 -39.96 0.61
CA GLN A 121 4.14 -39.48 1.80
C GLN A 121 3.11 -38.43 1.40
N LYS A 122 1.87 -38.61 1.89
CA LYS A 122 0.73 -37.69 1.72
C LYS A 122 1.20 -36.23 1.66
N ILE A 123 1.07 -35.62 0.49
CA ILE A 123 1.16 -34.17 0.36
C ILE A 123 -0.07 -33.61 1.08
N ILE A 124 0.10 -33.22 2.34
CA ILE A 124 -0.80 -32.24 2.95
C ILE A 124 -0.52 -30.94 2.18
N ILE A 125 -1.28 -30.65 1.13
CA ILE A 125 -1.29 -29.33 0.49
C ILE A 125 -2.00 -28.38 1.47
N ASN A 126 -1.30 -27.99 2.54
CA ASN A 126 -1.64 -26.79 3.28
C ASN A 126 -0.92 -25.63 2.59
N LYS A 127 -1.53 -25.10 1.53
CA LYS A 127 -1.11 -23.84 0.91
C LYS A 127 -2.29 -22.89 0.75
N ASN A 128 -2.96 -22.58 1.86
CA ASN A 128 -3.49 -21.24 2.02
C ASN A 128 -2.29 -20.32 2.29
N PHE A 129 -1.57 -19.92 1.24
CA PHE A 129 -0.63 -18.81 1.38
C PHE A 129 -1.44 -17.61 1.84
N SER A 130 -1.05 -17.02 2.98
CA SER A 130 -1.60 -15.75 3.42
C SER A 130 -1.45 -14.76 2.26
N LYS A 131 -2.58 -14.22 1.80
CA LYS A 131 -2.60 -13.14 0.82
C LYS A 131 -2.19 -11.79 1.43
N ASN A 132 -1.90 -11.78 2.73
CA ASN A 132 -1.34 -10.67 3.48
C ASN A 132 0.16 -10.89 3.62
N ALA A 133 0.96 -9.90 3.19
CA ALA A 133 2.41 -10.05 3.14
C ALA A 133 3.15 -8.79 3.59
N PHE A 134 4.35 -9.00 4.13
CA PHE A 134 5.31 -7.94 4.38
C PHE A 134 6.23 -7.77 3.17
N PHE A 135 6.54 -6.53 2.82
CA PHE A 135 7.47 -6.20 1.75
C PHE A 135 8.56 -5.26 2.26
N SER A 136 9.76 -5.42 1.73
CA SER A 136 10.81 -4.43 1.80
C SER A 136 11.55 -4.35 0.47
N ALA A 137 12.46 -3.40 0.33
CA ALA A 137 13.28 -3.26 -0.86
C ALA A 137 14.74 -3.01 -0.49
N LEU A 138 15.63 -3.77 -1.13
CA LEU A 138 17.06 -3.62 -0.99
C LEU A 138 17.65 -3.31 -2.38
N TYR A 139 18.35 -2.19 -2.48
CA TYR A 139 18.97 -1.75 -3.75
C TYR A 139 20.50 -1.58 -3.65
N THR A 140 21.07 -1.75 -2.45
CA THR A 140 22.51 -1.70 -2.17
C THR A 140 22.85 -2.56 -0.96
N ASP A 141 24.04 -3.17 -0.95
CA ASP A 141 24.51 -4.04 0.15
C ASP A 141 24.66 -3.29 1.49
N ASN A 142 24.82 -1.96 1.47
CA ASN A 142 24.96 -1.13 2.67
C ASN A 142 23.77 -1.20 3.63
N TYR A 143 22.61 -1.65 3.15
CA TYR A 143 21.38 -1.82 3.93
C TYR A 143 21.12 -3.28 4.33
N LEU A 144 22.01 -4.22 3.99
CA LEU A 144 21.82 -5.65 4.29
C LEU A 144 21.59 -5.89 5.78
N LEU A 145 22.41 -5.32 6.66
CA LEU A 145 22.24 -5.52 8.09
C LEU A 145 20.88 -4.99 8.59
N GLY A 146 20.43 -3.85 8.06
CA GLY A 146 19.08 -3.33 8.33
C GLY A 146 17.98 -4.29 7.85
N ALA A 147 18.11 -4.82 6.63
CA ALA A 147 17.17 -5.80 6.08
C ALA A 147 17.10 -7.11 6.89
N LEU A 148 18.24 -7.55 7.44
CA LEU A 148 18.29 -8.72 8.31
C LEU A 148 17.58 -8.46 9.65
N ILE A 149 17.85 -7.33 10.29
CA ILE A 149 17.22 -6.97 11.56
C ILE A 149 15.72 -6.72 11.37
N LEU A 150 15.31 -6.09 10.28
CA LEU A 150 13.91 -5.96 9.90
C LEU A 150 13.25 -7.33 9.75
N GLY A 151 13.84 -8.23 8.96
CA GLY A 151 13.31 -9.59 8.77
C GLY A 151 13.21 -10.37 10.09
N TYR A 152 14.21 -10.25 10.95
CA TYR A 152 14.18 -10.83 12.30
C TYR A 152 13.02 -10.30 13.13
N THR A 153 12.86 -8.98 13.21
CA THR A 153 11.81 -8.35 14.02
C THR A 153 10.41 -8.61 13.47
N ILE A 154 10.22 -8.66 12.15
CA ILE A 154 8.95 -9.10 11.57
C ILE A 154 8.64 -10.53 12.01
N ARG A 155 9.57 -11.49 11.86
CA ARG A 155 9.30 -12.89 12.26
C ARG A 155 9.06 -13.06 13.76
N LYS A 156 9.66 -12.20 14.59
CA LYS A 156 9.43 -12.21 16.04
C LYS A 156 7.96 -11.98 16.39
N TYR A 157 7.29 -11.06 15.68
CA TYR A 157 5.88 -10.73 15.91
C TYR A 157 4.92 -11.43 14.94
N HIS A 158 5.41 -11.85 13.78
CA HIS A 158 4.63 -12.42 12.67
C HIS A 158 5.30 -13.67 12.07
N PRO A 159 5.52 -14.75 12.84
CA PRO A 159 6.33 -15.90 12.42
C PRO A 159 5.81 -16.65 11.19
N ASN A 160 4.50 -16.55 10.92
CA ASN A 160 3.83 -17.27 9.85
C ASN A 160 3.49 -16.41 8.62
N HIS A 161 3.81 -15.10 8.65
CA HIS A 161 3.50 -14.22 7.53
C HIS A 161 4.62 -14.24 6.47
N PRO A 162 4.28 -14.31 5.17
CA PRO A 162 5.28 -14.25 4.13
C PRO A 162 5.91 -12.85 4.07
N MET A 163 7.22 -12.81 3.82
CA MET A 163 7.99 -11.57 3.68
C MET A 163 8.73 -11.58 2.35
N TYR A 164 8.62 -10.52 1.57
CA TYR A 164 9.24 -10.38 0.25
C TYR A 164 10.25 -9.25 0.21
N MET A 165 11.40 -9.50 -0.39
CA MET A 165 12.43 -8.50 -0.62
C MET A 165 12.50 -8.16 -2.11
N LEU A 166 12.08 -6.96 -2.46
CA LEU A 166 12.29 -6.43 -3.81
C LEU A 166 13.77 -6.13 -4.00
N TYR A 167 14.33 -6.59 -5.11
CA TYR A 167 15.66 -6.24 -5.55
C TYR A 167 15.70 -6.22 -7.07
N PHE A 168 16.74 -5.65 -7.66
CA PHE A 168 16.98 -5.75 -9.09
C PHE A 168 18.42 -6.13 -9.35
N GLN A 169 18.62 -7.12 -10.23
CA GLN A 169 19.91 -7.76 -10.46
C GLN A 169 21.01 -6.75 -10.82
N ASP A 170 20.69 -5.72 -11.61
CA ASP A 170 21.65 -4.69 -12.07
C ASP A 170 22.41 -3.96 -10.95
N ARG A 171 21.93 -4.02 -9.70
CA ARG A 171 22.58 -3.40 -8.52
C ARG A 171 23.03 -4.38 -7.45
N LEU A 172 22.35 -5.52 -7.33
CA LEU A 172 22.60 -6.51 -6.28
C LEU A 172 22.96 -7.85 -6.92
N TYR A 173 24.26 -8.01 -7.18
CA TYR A 173 24.85 -9.24 -7.70
C TYR A 173 25.51 -10.11 -6.62
N ASN A 174 25.58 -9.62 -5.40
CA ASN A 174 26.29 -10.29 -4.32
C ASN A 174 25.48 -11.48 -3.81
N GLU A 175 25.85 -12.71 -4.23
CA GLU A 175 25.19 -13.93 -3.78
C GLU A 175 25.25 -14.12 -2.26
N THR A 176 26.26 -13.57 -1.58
CA THR A 176 26.31 -13.56 -0.11
C THR A 176 25.15 -12.76 0.48
N THR A 177 24.83 -11.58 -0.07
CA THR A 177 23.67 -10.76 0.33
C THR A 177 22.36 -11.52 0.11
N LEU A 178 22.18 -12.08 -1.09
CA LEU A 178 20.95 -12.81 -1.45
C LEU A 178 20.79 -14.07 -0.58
N CYS A 179 21.87 -14.81 -0.33
CA CYS A 179 21.89 -15.96 0.56
C CYS A 179 21.49 -15.58 2.00
N ALA A 180 22.06 -14.51 2.54
CA ALA A 180 21.75 -14.05 3.89
C ALA A 180 20.27 -13.67 4.06
N LEU A 181 19.71 -12.97 3.07
CA LEU A 181 18.28 -12.63 3.04
C LEU A 181 17.39 -13.88 3.00
N ARG A 182 17.74 -14.90 2.19
CA ARG A 182 16.99 -16.18 2.14
C ARG A 182 17.01 -16.90 3.50
N ILE A 183 18.16 -16.94 4.17
CA ILE A 183 18.27 -17.53 5.52
C ILE A 183 17.44 -16.73 6.55
N MET A 184 17.37 -15.42 6.38
CA MET A 184 16.49 -14.56 7.16
C MET A 184 15.00 -14.77 6.86
N GLY A 185 14.66 -15.60 5.87
CA GLY A 185 13.27 -15.92 5.51
C GLY A 185 12.65 -14.95 4.52
N TRP A 186 13.44 -14.05 3.92
CA TRP A 186 12.96 -13.22 2.83
C TRP A 186 12.81 -14.05 1.55
N GLN A 187 11.63 -13.98 0.94
CA GLN A 187 11.41 -14.43 -0.43
C GLN A 187 11.90 -13.33 -1.38
N LEU A 188 12.95 -13.63 -2.15
CA LEU A 188 13.56 -12.64 -3.03
C LEU A 188 12.74 -12.47 -4.31
N MET A 189 12.43 -11.23 -4.65
CA MET A 189 11.66 -10.89 -5.84
C MET A 189 12.48 -9.95 -6.72
N ASN A 190 13.01 -10.50 -7.82
CA ASN A 190 13.70 -9.72 -8.83
C ASN A 190 12.67 -8.89 -9.60
N VAL A 191 12.83 -7.57 -9.57
CA VAL A 191 11.94 -6.62 -10.23
C VAL A 191 12.71 -5.75 -11.21
N ARG A 192 12.01 -5.14 -12.16
CA ARG A 192 12.62 -4.15 -13.04
C ARG A 192 12.76 -2.82 -12.29
N ARG A 193 13.94 -2.21 -12.34
CA ARG A 193 14.16 -0.88 -11.77
C ARG A 193 13.26 0.16 -12.46
N ILE A 194 12.54 0.97 -11.67
CA ILE A 194 11.85 2.17 -12.17
C ILE A 194 12.82 3.35 -12.05
N PRO A 195 13.16 4.04 -13.16
CA PRO A 195 14.13 5.13 -13.14
C PRO A 195 13.60 6.35 -12.39
N SER A 196 14.50 7.07 -11.72
CA SER A 196 14.21 8.39 -11.15
C SER A 196 13.96 9.44 -12.21
N VAL A 197 13.28 10.51 -11.81
CA VAL A 197 13.06 11.72 -12.62
C VAL A 197 14.13 12.79 -12.36
N PRO A 198 14.33 13.75 -13.28
CA PRO A 198 15.23 14.89 -13.05
C PRO A 198 14.94 15.61 -11.73
N GLY A 199 15.98 16.05 -11.03
CA GLY A 199 15.86 16.72 -9.73
C GLY A 199 15.70 15.76 -8.54
N THR A 200 15.68 14.44 -8.76
CA THR A 200 15.71 13.46 -7.67
C THR A 200 17.04 13.50 -6.93
N ASN A 201 17.02 13.51 -5.59
CA ASN A 201 18.23 13.42 -4.81
C ASN A 201 18.94 12.08 -5.09
N LYS A 202 20.27 12.12 -5.28
CA LYS A 202 21.12 10.94 -5.58
C LYS A 202 20.90 9.78 -4.61
N LYS A 203 20.58 10.03 -3.34
CA LYS A 203 20.32 8.95 -2.36
C LYS A 203 18.98 8.22 -2.56
N TYR A 204 18.06 8.78 -3.35
CA TYR A 204 16.69 8.26 -3.54
C TYR A 204 16.40 7.83 -4.97
N VAL A 205 17.42 7.73 -5.83
CA VAL A 205 17.23 7.49 -7.28
C VAL A 205 16.56 6.17 -7.64
N ASP A 206 16.53 5.21 -6.73
CA ASP A 206 15.89 3.90 -6.96
C ASP A 206 14.50 3.79 -6.33
N GLN A 207 14.11 4.76 -5.53
CA GLN A 207 12.95 4.62 -4.64
C GLN A 207 11.61 4.61 -5.40
N PHE A 208 11.57 5.14 -6.63
CA PHE A 208 10.42 4.95 -7.54
C PHE A 208 10.12 3.48 -7.84
N THR A 209 11.07 2.56 -7.65
CA THR A 209 10.84 1.13 -7.82
C THR A 209 9.79 0.58 -6.83
N LYS A 210 9.55 1.26 -5.70
CA LYS A 210 8.46 0.92 -4.77
C LYS A 210 7.07 0.96 -5.41
N LEU A 211 6.87 1.72 -6.50
CA LEU A 211 5.57 1.79 -7.18
C LEU A 211 5.09 0.41 -7.66
N ILE A 212 6.02 -0.52 -7.90
CA ILE A 212 5.73 -1.91 -8.28
C ILE A 212 4.87 -2.64 -7.24
N LEU A 213 4.84 -2.21 -5.98
CA LEU A 213 3.99 -2.79 -4.95
C LEU A 213 2.49 -2.77 -5.34
N TRP A 214 2.04 -1.73 -6.07
CA TRP A 214 0.65 -1.68 -6.55
C TRP A 214 0.36 -2.68 -7.67
N ASN A 215 1.39 -3.23 -8.32
CA ASN A 215 1.24 -4.25 -9.36
C ASN A 215 1.18 -5.69 -8.80
N MET A 216 1.31 -5.86 -7.48
CA MET A 216 1.37 -7.15 -6.81
C MET A 216 -0.03 -7.71 -6.49
N THR A 217 -0.90 -7.79 -7.50
CA THR A 217 -2.33 -8.12 -7.37
C THR A 217 -2.63 -9.55 -6.92
N GLN A 218 -1.60 -10.39 -6.77
CA GLN A 218 -1.72 -11.70 -6.12
C GLN A 218 -1.85 -11.63 -4.59
N PHE A 219 -1.62 -10.46 -3.98
CA PHE A 219 -1.82 -10.21 -2.55
C PHE A 219 -3.05 -9.34 -2.32
N ASP A 220 -3.78 -9.62 -1.24
CA ASP A 220 -4.93 -8.81 -0.83
C ASP A 220 -4.47 -7.57 -0.03
N SER A 221 -3.37 -7.68 0.73
CA SER A 221 -2.78 -6.54 1.44
C SER A 221 -1.27 -6.67 1.60
N ILE A 222 -0.59 -5.53 1.47
CA ILE A 222 0.85 -5.39 1.65
C ILE A 222 1.13 -4.39 2.77
N ILE A 223 1.99 -4.78 3.71
CA ILE A 223 2.69 -3.85 4.61
C ILE A 223 4.13 -3.72 4.11
N TYR A 224 4.45 -2.57 3.53
CA TYR A 224 5.80 -2.22 3.12
C TYR A 224 6.54 -1.50 4.24
N LEU A 225 7.80 -1.89 4.46
CA LEU A 225 8.69 -1.35 5.48
C LEU A 225 10.08 -1.11 4.85
N ASP A 226 10.62 0.11 4.93
CA ASP A 226 12.00 0.36 4.50
C ASP A 226 13.00 -0.45 5.36
N CYS A 227 14.13 -0.88 4.77
CA CYS A 227 15.15 -1.70 5.45
C CYS A 227 15.82 -1.01 6.66
N ASP A 228 15.55 0.26 6.90
CA ASP A 228 16.01 1.03 8.06
C ASP A 228 14.90 1.24 9.10
N THR A 229 13.90 0.37 9.10
CA THR A 229 12.85 0.28 10.12
C THR A 229 13.08 -0.93 11.03
N VAL A 230 12.47 -0.88 12.22
CA VAL A 230 12.43 -1.98 13.19
C VAL A 230 11.00 -2.16 13.68
N VAL A 231 10.49 -3.39 13.60
CA VAL A 231 9.16 -3.74 14.13
C VAL A 231 9.27 -4.07 15.61
N LEU A 232 8.41 -3.48 16.43
CA LEU A 232 8.44 -3.62 17.90
C LEU A 232 7.18 -4.27 18.47
N ASN A 233 6.18 -4.52 17.65
CA ASN A 233 4.93 -5.13 18.09
C ASN A 233 4.12 -5.66 16.88
N ASP A 234 3.01 -6.33 17.16
CA ASP A 234 2.07 -6.82 16.16
C ASP A 234 1.50 -5.68 15.28
N LEU A 235 1.50 -5.93 13.96
CA LEU A 235 0.98 -5.11 12.88
C LEU A 235 -0.17 -5.78 12.12
N SER A 236 -0.67 -6.95 12.54
CA SER A 236 -1.57 -7.77 11.73
C SER A 236 -2.90 -7.06 11.45
N HIS A 237 -3.39 -6.26 12.39
CA HIS A 237 -4.59 -5.44 12.23
C HIS A 237 -4.48 -4.39 11.12
N LEU A 238 -3.27 -4.00 10.70
CA LEU A 238 -3.11 -3.03 9.61
C LEU A 238 -3.59 -3.59 8.28
N HIS A 239 -3.48 -4.91 8.06
CA HIS A 239 -3.92 -5.53 6.81
C HIS A 239 -5.40 -5.27 6.55
N GLU A 240 -6.23 -5.27 7.60
CA GLU A 240 -7.67 -5.05 7.51
C GLU A 240 -8.04 -3.62 7.09
N LEU A 241 -7.17 -2.64 7.32
CA LEU A 241 -7.45 -1.22 7.04
C LEU A 241 -7.55 -0.90 5.54
N VAL A 242 -7.00 -1.75 4.68
CA VAL A 242 -6.86 -1.44 3.24
C VAL A 242 -7.52 -2.47 2.33
N MET A 243 -8.02 -3.60 2.85
CA MET A 243 -8.61 -4.68 2.05
C MET A 243 -9.75 -4.24 1.14
N GLU A 244 -10.46 -3.19 1.53
CA GLU A 244 -11.67 -2.76 0.85
C GLU A 244 -11.64 -1.23 0.71
N PRO A 245 -10.90 -0.69 -0.28
CA PRO A 245 -10.81 0.75 -0.51
C PRO A 245 -12.19 1.41 -0.67
N TRP A 246 -13.17 0.68 -1.24
CA TRP A 246 -14.55 1.14 -1.35
C TRP A 246 -15.27 1.27 0.00
N ARG A 247 -14.88 0.47 1.00
CA ARG A 247 -15.43 0.53 2.37
C ARG A 247 -14.77 1.64 3.19
N THR A 248 -13.47 1.87 3.02
CA THR A 248 -12.72 2.85 3.82
C THR A 248 -12.65 4.23 3.18
N GLY A 249 -12.81 4.32 1.85
CA GLY A 249 -12.61 5.54 1.07
C GLY A 249 -11.14 5.92 0.87
N PHE A 250 -10.20 5.09 1.33
CA PHE A 250 -8.75 5.35 1.26
C PHE A 250 -8.05 4.28 0.45
N GLU A 251 -7.12 4.69 -0.42
CA GLU A 251 -6.43 3.78 -1.34
C GLU A 251 -5.22 3.09 -0.71
N PHE A 252 -4.65 3.70 0.33
CA PHE A 252 -3.60 3.12 1.16
C PHE A 252 -3.52 3.87 2.50
N ALA A 253 -2.70 3.40 3.44
CA ALA A 253 -2.44 4.04 4.72
C ALA A 253 -0.94 4.27 4.96
N ALA A 254 -0.61 5.38 5.61
CA ALA A 254 0.76 5.71 6.00
C ALA A 254 0.77 6.72 7.16
N ALA A 255 1.84 6.71 7.95
CA ALA A 255 2.01 7.66 9.05
C ALA A 255 2.61 8.99 8.58
N THR A 256 2.33 10.05 9.34
CA THR A 256 2.80 11.41 9.06
C THR A 256 4.31 11.49 8.93
N ASP A 257 4.79 12.24 7.93
CA ASP A 257 6.19 12.63 7.89
C ASP A 257 6.44 13.73 8.90
N ASN A 258 7.08 13.37 10.01
CA ASN A 258 7.48 14.33 11.00
C ASN A 258 8.75 15.03 10.49
N TRP A 259 8.67 16.34 10.32
CA TRP A 259 9.81 17.20 10.01
C TRP A 259 9.90 18.34 11.03
N PHE A 260 11.08 18.95 11.15
CA PHE A 260 11.34 20.04 12.08
C PHE A 260 10.40 21.23 11.80
N GLY A 261 9.62 21.65 12.80
CA GLY A 261 9.02 22.98 12.87
C GLY A 261 7.77 23.26 12.03
N THR A 262 7.14 22.29 11.37
CA THR A 262 5.85 22.55 10.67
C THR A 262 4.96 21.31 10.63
N TYR A 263 3.66 21.48 10.91
CA TYR A 263 2.65 20.49 10.57
C TYR A 263 2.47 20.50 9.05
N ILE A 264 2.86 19.42 8.40
CA ILE A 264 2.67 19.26 6.96
C ILE A 264 1.74 18.06 6.78
N TYR A 265 0.66 18.25 6.01
CA TYR A 265 -0.25 17.18 5.61
C TYR A 265 0.44 16.29 4.55
N LYS A 266 1.47 15.57 4.99
CA LYS A 266 2.28 14.65 4.20
C LYS A 266 2.60 13.42 5.03
N PHE A 267 2.69 12.27 4.36
CA PHE A 267 3.13 11.01 4.95
C PHE A 267 4.58 10.70 4.58
N ASN A 268 5.19 9.86 5.41
CA ASN A 268 6.49 9.27 5.14
C ASN A 268 6.32 7.94 4.40
N ALA A 269 7.09 7.72 3.33
CA ALA A 269 6.95 6.54 2.46
C ALA A 269 7.79 5.32 2.91
N GLY A 270 8.30 5.35 4.15
CA GLY A 270 9.03 4.24 4.74
C GLY A 270 8.16 3.17 5.38
N VAL A 271 6.89 3.48 5.64
CA VAL A 271 5.88 2.51 6.07
C VAL A 271 4.60 2.76 5.30
N LEU A 272 4.20 1.81 4.46
CA LEU A 272 2.99 1.88 3.65
C LEU A 272 2.15 0.62 3.89
N VAL A 273 0.84 0.79 4.04
CA VAL A 273 -0.12 -0.30 4.07
C VAL A 273 -1.01 -0.11 2.86
N LEU A 274 -1.08 -1.06 1.93
CA LEU A 274 -1.80 -0.87 0.68
C LEU A 274 -2.49 -2.16 0.20
N HIS A 275 -3.56 -1.97 -0.57
CA HIS A 275 -4.15 -3.01 -1.39
C HIS A 275 -3.61 -2.85 -2.83
N PRO A 276 -2.91 -3.85 -3.38
CA PRO A 276 -2.41 -3.77 -4.75
C PRO A 276 -3.55 -3.63 -5.76
N SER A 277 -3.39 -2.73 -6.74
CA SER A 277 -4.37 -2.50 -7.80
C SER A 277 -3.67 -2.17 -9.10
N GLN A 278 -3.92 -2.99 -10.13
CA GLN A 278 -3.37 -2.79 -11.48
C GLN A 278 -3.75 -1.42 -12.05
N LEU A 279 -4.99 -0.96 -11.79
CA LEU A 279 -5.48 0.34 -12.26
C LEU A 279 -4.67 1.47 -11.64
N VAL A 280 -4.49 1.44 -10.31
CA VAL A 280 -3.70 2.45 -9.58
C VAL A 280 -2.24 2.41 -10.03
N PHE A 281 -1.66 1.21 -10.20
CA PHE A 281 -0.29 1.06 -10.71
C PHE A 281 -0.12 1.72 -12.08
N ASN A 282 -1.03 1.45 -13.03
CA ASN A 282 -0.97 2.03 -14.36
C ASN A 282 -1.06 3.57 -14.32
N GLU A 283 -1.88 4.12 -13.41
CA GLU A 283 -1.99 5.57 -13.21
C GLU A 283 -0.71 6.16 -12.58
N LEU A 284 -0.13 5.49 -11.58
CA LEU A 284 1.15 5.88 -10.98
C LEU A 284 2.26 5.95 -12.04
N ILE A 285 2.40 4.91 -12.87
CA ILE A 285 3.41 4.84 -13.93
C ILE A 285 3.21 5.92 -15.00
N ARG A 286 1.95 6.19 -15.39
CA ARG A 286 1.64 7.27 -16.34
C ARG A 286 1.98 8.65 -15.77
N THR A 287 1.78 8.85 -14.46
CA THR A 287 1.82 10.18 -13.85
C THR A 287 3.20 10.57 -13.32
N TYR A 288 3.99 9.63 -12.78
CA TYR A 288 5.28 9.98 -12.16
C TYR A 288 6.30 10.56 -13.15
N THR A 289 6.19 10.23 -14.44
CA THR A 289 7.11 10.74 -15.47
C THR A 289 6.78 12.15 -15.93
N ILE A 290 5.64 12.72 -15.55
CA ILE A 290 5.18 14.03 -16.04
C ILE A 290 5.95 15.15 -15.30
N PRO A 291 6.81 15.92 -15.99
CA PRO A 291 7.61 16.96 -15.35
C PRO A 291 6.75 18.07 -14.72
N GLY A 292 7.18 18.61 -13.58
CA GLY A 292 6.56 19.78 -12.95
C GLY A 292 5.32 19.51 -12.08
N ASN A 293 4.81 18.28 -12.05
CA ASN A 293 3.60 17.94 -11.28
C ASN A 293 3.82 17.82 -9.77
N TYR A 294 5.07 17.62 -9.33
CA TYR A 294 5.41 17.43 -7.92
C TYR A 294 6.88 17.80 -7.67
N ARG A 295 7.25 18.01 -6.40
CA ARG A 295 8.65 18.17 -6.00
C ARG A 295 9.35 16.82 -6.09
N THR A 296 10.58 16.77 -6.59
CA THR A 296 11.23 15.50 -6.92
C THR A 296 12.33 15.11 -5.93
N VAL A 297 12.69 15.98 -4.99
CA VAL A 297 13.88 15.85 -4.14
C VAL A 297 13.82 14.58 -3.30
N MET A 298 12.64 14.22 -2.77
CA MET A 298 12.43 12.98 -2.00
C MET A 298 11.80 11.87 -2.86
N ALA A 299 12.06 11.87 -4.17
CA ALA A 299 11.70 10.82 -5.11
C ALA A 299 10.20 10.43 -5.04
N GLU A 300 9.92 9.15 -4.78
CA GLU A 300 8.60 8.58 -4.69
C GLU A 300 7.80 9.17 -3.52
N GLN A 301 8.43 9.54 -2.40
CA GLN A 301 7.68 10.09 -1.26
C GLN A 301 6.95 11.37 -1.65
N GLU A 302 7.63 12.32 -2.30
CA GLU A 302 6.97 13.55 -2.74
C GLU A 302 5.97 13.30 -3.88
N PHE A 303 6.27 12.36 -4.78
CA PHE A 303 5.33 11.94 -5.82
C PHE A 303 4.04 11.38 -5.21
N LEU A 304 4.14 10.38 -4.35
CA LEU A 304 3.02 9.70 -3.72
C LEU A 304 2.20 10.68 -2.86
N ASN A 305 2.86 11.59 -2.15
CA ASN A 305 2.19 12.65 -1.38
C ASN A 305 1.32 13.56 -2.27
N GLN A 306 1.79 13.88 -3.48
CA GLN A 306 1.03 14.66 -4.43
C GLN A 306 -0.08 13.82 -5.09
N PHE A 307 0.26 12.61 -5.54
CA PHE A 307 -0.63 11.73 -6.29
C PHE A 307 -1.84 11.31 -5.46
N PHE A 308 -1.62 10.82 -4.24
CA PHE A 308 -2.68 10.37 -3.35
C PHE A 308 -3.18 11.45 -2.39
N ARG A 309 -2.94 12.73 -2.70
CA ARG A 309 -3.36 13.84 -1.83
C ARG A 309 -4.82 13.67 -1.39
N LEU A 310 -5.06 13.65 -0.08
CA LEU A 310 -6.37 13.41 0.58
C LEU A 310 -7.00 12.02 0.38
N ARG A 311 -6.35 11.11 -0.36
CA ARG A 311 -6.83 9.74 -0.67
C ARG A 311 -6.14 8.64 0.14
N TYR A 312 -5.50 9.01 1.26
CA TYR A 312 -4.80 8.06 2.13
C TYR A 312 -5.29 8.16 3.57
N LEU A 313 -5.28 7.02 4.26
CA LEU A 313 -5.56 6.95 5.68
C LEU A 313 -4.29 7.30 6.47
N GLN A 314 -4.37 8.36 7.29
CA GLN A 314 -3.26 8.75 8.13
C GLN A 314 -3.16 7.81 9.36
N LEU A 315 -2.10 7.02 9.42
CA LEU A 315 -1.80 6.18 10.58
C LEU A 315 -1.26 7.02 11.74
N PRO A 316 -1.52 6.61 13.00
CA PRO A 316 -0.82 7.15 14.16
C PRO A 316 0.70 7.08 14.00
N THR A 317 1.43 8.08 14.51
CA THR A 317 2.89 8.16 14.37
C THR A 317 3.63 6.93 14.92
N VAL A 318 3.04 6.19 15.88
CA VAL A 318 3.63 4.96 16.45
C VAL A 318 3.90 3.85 15.41
N TYR A 319 3.22 3.89 14.25
CA TYR A 319 3.44 2.98 13.12
C TYR A 319 4.59 3.42 12.19
N ASN A 320 5.16 4.60 12.39
CA ASN A 320 6.36 5.08 11.72
C ASN A 320 7.04 6.17 12.57
N MET A 321 7.59 5.77 13.73
CA MET A 321 8.29 6.69 14.63
C MET A 321 9.64 7.07 14.03
N ASN A 322 9.63 8.08 13.18
CA ASN A 322 10.82 8.56 12.51
C ASN A 322 11.73 9.37 13.46
N MET A 323 13.02 9.44 13.13
CA MET A 323 14.03 10.08 13.98
C MET A 323 13.81 11.58 14.21
N ALA A 324 13.03 12.24 13.34
CA ALA A 324 12.73 13.66 13.54
C ALA A 324 11.83 13.87 14.76
N VAL A 325 10.96 12.91 15.11
CA VAL A 325 10.18 12.97 16.35
C VAL A 325 11.11 12.96 17.57
N TYR A 326 12.09 12.05 17.59
CA TYR A 326 13.09 12.00 18.66
C TYR A 326 13.87 13.31 18.76
N SER A 327 14.35 13.85 17.62
CA SER A 327 15.19 15.05 17.59
C SER A 327 14.46 16.36 17.88
N SER A 328 13.17 16.47 17.53
CA SER A 328 12.43 17.74 17.61
C SER A 328 11.31 17.76 18.65
N LYS A 329 10.82 16.59 19.08
CA LYS A 329 9.67 16.42 19.97
C LYS A 329 9.92 15.29 20.97
N GLN A 330 11.01 15.38 21.73
CA GLN A 330 11.43 14.32 22.65
C GLN A 330 10.36 13.95 23.68
N TYR A 331 9.57 14.91 24.19
CA TYR A 331 8.43 14.61 25.07
C TYR A 331 7.41 13.67 24.42
N LEU A 332 7.07 13.91 23.15
CA LEU A 332 6.15 13.06 22.40
C LEU A 332 6.75 11.66 22.19
N TRP A 333 8.06 11.60 21.91
CA TRP A 333 8.79 10.34 21.78
C TRP A 333 8.70 9.51 23.06
N GLU A 334 9.07 10.08 24.22
CA GLU A 334 9.05 9.35 25.49
C GLU A 334 7.63 8.96 25.91
N THR A 335 6.64 9.83 25.65
CA THR A 335 5.23 9.55 25.97
C THR A 335 4.68 8.38 25.17
N LEU A 336 4.97 8.34 23.86
CA LEU A 336 4.46 7.28 22.97
C LEU A 336 5.32 6.02 22.94
N LYS A 337 6.49 6.02 23.58
CA LYS A 337 7.45 4.92 23.57
C LYS A 337 6.85 3.55 23.92
N PRO A 338 5.97 3.43 24.93
CA PRO A 338 5.33 2.15 25.25
C PRO A 338 4.45 1.61 24.11
N ASP A 339 3.94 2.49 23.24
CA ASP A 339 3.00 2.16 22.16
C ASP A 339 3.68 1.99 20.80
N PHE A 340 5.01 2.10 20.73
CA PHE A 340 5.72 1.99 19.45
C PHE A 340 5.44 0.66 18.75
N LYS A 341 5.05 0.77 17.48
CA LYS A 341 4.84 -0.37 16.58
C LYS A 341 5.99 -0.52 15.61
N VAL A 342 6.46 0.61 15.05
CA VAL A 342 7.62 0.65 14.16
C VAL A 342 8.45 1.90 14.46
N VAL A 343 9.77 1.73 14.56
CA VAL A 343 10.75 2.83 14.62
C VAL A 343 11.47 2.93 13.28
N HIS A 344 11.59 4.14 12.73
CA HIS A 344 12.20 4.38 11.42
C HIS A 344 13.45 5.26 11.55
N PHE A 345 14.63 4.69 11.28
CA PHE A 345 15.93 5.35 11.44
C PHE A 345 16.26 6.29 10.27
N THR A 346 15.42 7.31 10.03
CA THR A 346 15.46 8.18 8.82
C THR A 346 16.73 9.04 8.65
N ILE A 347 17.44 9.38 9.74
CA ILE A 347 18.59 10.31 9.71
C ILE A 347 19.92 9.55 9.56
N ARG A 348 20.47 9.03 10.66
CA ARG A 348 21.72 8.26 10.66
C ARG A 348 21.38 6.79 10.84
N LYS A 349 21.82 5.97 9.88
CA LYS A 349 21.54 4.53 9.92
C LYS A 349 22.44 3.88 10.97
N PRO A 350 21.86 3.16 11.94
CA PRO A 350 22.63 2.58 13.04
C PRO A 350 23.62 1.49 12.58
N PHE A 351 23.33 0.83 11.46
CA PHE A 351 24.16 -0.24 10.89
C PHE A 351 25.32 0.23 9.99
N MET A 352 25.39 1.50 9.59
CA MET A 352 26.43 1.97 8.65
C MET A 352 27.80 2.26 9.29
N SER A 353 27.98 2.11 10.61
CA SER A 353 29.24 2.43 11.30
C SER A 353 30.19 1.23 11.52
N ASN A 354 30.19 0.20 10.67
CA ASN A 354 31.12 -0.95 10.69
C ASN A 354 31.29 -1.63 12.07
N GLY A 355 30.24 -1.70 12.89
CA GLY A 355 30.32 -2.29 14.24
C GLY A 355 31.34 -1.63 15.17
N LYS A 356 32.01 -0.54 14.75
CA LYS A 356 32.90 0.23 15.61
C LYS A 356 32.03 1.01 16.58
N SER A 357 31.87 0.39 17.74
CA SER A 357 31.34 0.94 18.97
C SER A 357 31.59 2.45 19.05
N THR A 358 30.55 3.26 19.01
CA THR A 358 30.59 4.43 19.87
C THR A 358 30.06 3.97 21.20
N GLN A 359 30.96 3.63 22.12
CA GLN A 359 30.67 3.84 23.54
C GLN A 359 29.99 5.22 23.65
N GLY A 360 28.67 5.24 23.88
CA GLY A 360 27.93 6.50 23.99
C GLY A 360 26.63 6.69 23.20
N TYR A 361 26.07 5.68 22.51
CA TYR A 361 24.73 5.83 21.94
C TYR A 361 23.66 5.96 23.05
N LYS A 362 23.08 7.17 23.20
CA LYS A 362 21.97 7.47 24.12
C LYS A 362 20.63 7.44 23.39
N GLY A 363 19.55 7.12 24.12
CA GLY A 363 18.16 7.21 23.63
C GLY A 363 17.82 6.20 22.54
N VAL A 364 17.33 6.66 21.40
CA VAL A 364 16.81 5.81 20.30
C VAL A 364 17.84 4.82 19.71
N TYR A 365 19.13 5.14 19.71
CA TYR A 365 20.16 4.19 19.26
C TYR A 365 20.40 3.07 20.27
N LYS A 366 20.13 3.30 21.57
CA LYS A 366 20.14 2.25 22.58
C LYS A 366 19.05 1.20 22.30
N LEU A 367 17.86 1.66 21.88
CA LEU A 367 16.78 0.76 21.45
C LEU A 367 17.23 -0.12 20.28
N TYR A 368 17.92 0.46 19.29
CA TYR A 368 18.48 -0.33 18.20
C TYR A 368 19.53 -1.33 18.68
N ASP A 369 20.44 -0.92 19.57
CA ASP A 369 21.48 -1.80 20.12
C ASP A 369 20.88 -2.98 20.90
N GLU A 370 19.78 -2.75 21.64
CA GLU A 370 19.04 -3.80 22.33
C GLU A 370 18.44 -4.80 21.34
N VAL A 371 17.79 -4.32 20.28
CA VAL A 371 17.26 -5.17 19.19
C VAL A 371 18.38 -5.90 18.45
N TYR A 372 19.52 -5.25 18.22
CA TYR A 372 20.66 -5.85 17.54
C TYR A 372 21.31 -6.96 18.37
N LYS A 373 21.45 -6.76 19.69
CA LYS A 373 21.91 -7.81 20.61
C LYS A 373 20.94 -9.00 20.64
N ASP A 374 19.64 -8.73 20.69
CA ASP A 374 18.60 -9.76 20.62
C ASP A 374 18.69 -10.55 19.30
N PHE A 375 18.86 -9.85 18.18
CA PHE A 375 19.10 -10.45 16.86
C PHE A 375 20.31 -11.38 16.86
N LEU A 376 21.47 -10.92 17.35
CA LEU A 376 22.70 -11.73 17.38
C LEU A 376 22.56 -12.98 18.26
N ASN A 377 21.83 -12.88 19.38
CA ASN A 377 21.62 -14.00 20.29
C ASN A 377 20.68 -15.07 19.72
N ASN A 378 19.79 -14.70 18.80
CA ASN A 378 18.73 -15.59 18.31
C ASN A 378 18.91 -16.02 16.85
N ILE A 379 19.80 -15.37 16.08
CA ILE A 379 20.10 -15.81 14.72
C ILE A 379 21.14 -16.92 14.71
N ASN A 380 21.01 -17.85 13.77
CA ASN A 380 22.03 -18.85 13.54
C ASN A 380 23.22 -18.23 12.76
N VAL A 381 24.08 -17.52 13.49
CA VAL A 381 25.27 -16.84 12.93
C VAL A 381 26.20 -17.85 12.24
N SER A 382 26.31 -19.08 12.76
CA SER A 382 27.14 -20.11 12.14
C SER A 382 26.59 -20.49 10.77
N LEU A 383 25.27 -20.63 10.62
CA LEU A 383 24.63 -20.89 9.33
C LEU A 383 24.87 -19.75 8.33
N LEU A 384 24.78 -18.49 8.75
CA LEU A 384 25.09 -17.34 7.88
C LEU A 384 26.57 -17.34 7.44
N ARG A 385 27.48 -17.67 8.37
CA ARG A 385 28.92 -17.70 8.09
C ARG A 385 29.30 -18.86 7.18
N THR A 386 28.76 -20.06 7.41
CA THR A 386 29.12 -21.26 6.64
C THR A 386 28.40 -21.31 5.29
N SER A 387 27.15 -20.87 5.22
CA SER A 387 26.32 -21.00 4.01
C SER A 387 26.48 -19.81 3.07
N CYS A 388 26.73 -18.61 3.61
CA CYS A 388 26.80 -17.38 2.81
C CYS A 388 28.17 -16.70 2.85
N TYR A 389 29.15 -17.21 3.63
CA TYR A 389 30.44 -16.55 3.86
C TYR A 389 30.33 -15.14 4.46
N MET A 390 29.23 -14.87 5.18
CA MET A 390 29.06 -13.59 5.87
C MET A 390 29.85 -13.51 7.17
N ILE A 391 30.42 -12.34 7.42
CA ILE A 391 30.97 -11.94 8.71
C ILE A 391 30.07 -10.80 9.22
N LEU A 392 29.25 -11.10 10.22
CA LEU A 392 28.35 -10.14 10.89
C LEU A 392 29.05 -9.40 12.03
#